data_AF-Q5MXM4-F1
#
_entry.id   AF-Q5MXM4-F1
#
_cell.length_a   1.000
_cell.length_b   1.000
_cell.length_c   1.000
_cell.angle_alpha   90.00
_cell.angle_beta   90.00
_cell.angle_gamma   90.00
#
_symmetry.space_group_name_H-M   'P 1'
#
loop_
_entity.id
_entity.type
_entity.pdbx_description
1 polymer ?
#
loop_
_entity_poly.entity_id
_entity_poly.type
_entity_poly.pdbx_seq_one_letter_code
_entity_poly.pdbx_strand_id
1 'polypeptide(L)' 'DDGIGVLKEELQSIFGVFVVSSKTRTVGGRGVGLALCKKVIELHAGKIWAE' A
#
# COMPACT_ATOMS: atom_id res chain seq x y z
N ASP A 1 12.55 6.68 -3.76
CA ASP A 1 11.46 7.67 -3.78
C ASP A 1 11.76 8.69 -2.69
N ASP A 2 11.58 9.97 -2.97
CA ASP A 2 11.84 11.07 -2.02
C ASP A 2 10.54 11.59 -1.37
N GLY A 3 9.46 10.81 -1.46
CA GLY A 3 8.17 11.12 -0.85
C GLY A 3 8.17 10.94 0.67
N ILE A 4 7.02 11.27 1.27
CA ILE A 4 6.80 11.23 2.73
C ILE A 4 6.91 9.79 3.29
N GLY A 5 6.87 8.79 2.39
CA GLY A 5 6.96 7.37 2.69
C GLY A 5 5.77 6.83 3.48
N VAL A 6 5.93 5.62 3.99
CA VAL A 6 4.95 4.92 4.82
C VAL A 6 5.58 4.64 6.20
N LEU A 7 4.77 4.60 7.26
CA LEU A 7 5.27 4.18 8.58
C LEU A 7 5.64 2.70 8.58
N LYS A 8 6.71 2.32 9.28
CA LYS A 8 7.16 0.91 9.34
C LYS A 8 6.08 -0.01 9.88
N GLU A 9 5.32 0.47 10.85
CA GLU A 9 4.17 -0.22 11.46
C GLU A 9 3.02 -0.44 10.47
N GLU A 10 2.92 0.37 9.42
CA GLU A 10 1.86 0.30 8.41
C GLU A 10 2.28 -0.57 7.20
N LEU A 11 3.56 -0.92 7.04
CA LEU A 11 4.06 -1.67 5.86
C LEU A 11 3.36 -3.00 5.61
N GLN A 12 2.84 -3.66 6.66
CA GLN A 12 2.06 -4.89 6.51
C GLN A 12 0.60 -4.64 6.11
N SER A 13 0.03 -3.50 6.51
CA SER A 13 -1.39 -3.19 6.31
C SER A 13 -1.65 -2.37 5.05
N ILE A 14 -0.65 -1.69 4.46
CA ILE A 14 -0.83 -0.84 3.27
C ILE A 14 -1.37 -1.55 2.03
N PHE A 15 -1.27 -2.88 1.96
CA PHE A 15 -1.86 -3.66 0.87
C PHE A 15 -3.33 -4.05 1.13
N GLY A 16 -3.93 -3.57 2.22
CA GLY A 16 -5.35 -3.77 2.53
C GLY A 16 -6.25 -2.86 1.70
N VAL A 17 -7.46 -3.33 1.42
CA VAL A 17 -8.48 -2.55 0.69
C VAL A 17 -8.95 -1.39 1.57
N PHE A 18 -8.98 -0.17 1.00
CA PHE A 18 -9.31 1.08 1.70
C PHE A 18 -8.30 1.49 2.79
N VAL A 19 -7.12 0.87 2.83
CA VAL A 19 -6.05 1.28 3.74
C VAL A 19 -5.26 2.44 3.14
N VAL A 20 -5.18 3.53 3.88
CA VAL A 20 -4.38 4.71 3.53
C VAL A 20 -3.42 4.95 4.69
N SER A 21 -2.14 5.14 4.38
CA SER A 21 -1.15 5.48 5.41
C SER A 21 -1.58 6.78 6.10
N SER A 22 -1.38 6.83 7.42
CA SER A 22 -1.65 8.01 8.22
C SER A 22 -0.90 9.25 7.70
N LYS A 23 0.26 9.05 7.07
CA LYS A 23 1.09 10.10 6.46
C LYS A 23 0.55 10.65 5.14
N THR A 24 -0.18 9.83 4.37
CA THR A 24 -0.69 10.22 3.04
C THR A 24 -2.20 10.44 3.01
N ARG A 25 -2.88 10.34 4.16
CA ARG A 25 -4.33 10.55 4.30
C ARG A 25 -4.79 11.93 3.82
N THR A 26 -3.95 12.96 3.98
CA THR A 26 -4.22 14.32 3.52
C THR A 26 -4.09 14.52 2.00
N VAL A 27 -3.49 13.54 1.30
CA VAL A 27 -3.17 13.60 -0.13
C VAL A 27 -4.33 13.04 -0.99
N GLY A 28 -5.45 12.63 -0.37
CA GLY A 28 -6.68 12.26 -1.08
C GLY A 28 -6.72 10.85 -1.66
N GLY A 29 -5.77 9.98 -1.33
CA GLY A 29 -5.78 8.57 -1.73
C GLY A 29 -6.93 7.79 -1.07
N ARG A 30 -7.56 6.87 -1.81
CA ARG A 30 -8.65 6.00 -1.31
C ARG A 30 -8.21 4.61 -0.86
N GLY A 31 -6.90 4.31 -0.88
CA GLY A 31 -6.36 3.03 -0.41
C GLY A 31 -6.73 1.82 -1.27
N VAL A 32 -6.97 2.04 -2.57
CA VAL A 32 -7.38 0.97 -3.50
C VAL A 32 -6.20 0.47 -4.35
N GLY A 33 -5.24 1.35 -4.68
CA GLY A 33 -4.16 1.03 -5.62
C GLY A 33 -3.29 -0.15 -5.18
N LEU A 34 -2.74 -0.09 -3.95
CA LEU A 34 -1.87 -1.15 -3.44
C LEU A 34 -2.62 -2.47 -3.21
N ALA A 35 -3.90 -2.40 -2.81
CA ALA A 35 -4.74 -3.58 -2.68
C ALA A 35 -4.96 -4.28 -4.03
N LEU A 36 -5.17 -3.51 -5.10
CA LEU A 36 -5.26 -4.04 -6.46
C LEU A 36 -3.92 -4.65 -6.90
N CYS A 37 -2.80 -3.95 -6.69
CA CYS A 37 -1.47 -4.47 -7.03
C CYS A 37 -1.20 -5.80 -6.34
N LYS A 38 -1.48 -5.91 -5.04
CA LYS A 38 -1.36 -7.18 -4.30
C LYS A 38 -2.21 -8.27 -4.94
N LYS A 39 -3.48 -7.99 -5.25
CA LYS A 39 -4.38 -8.97 -5.86
C LYS A 39 -3.89 -9.46 -7.22
N VAL A 40 -3.42 -8.54 -8.07
CA VAL A 40 -2.89 -8.88 -9.40
C VAL A 40 -1.63 -9.74 -9.28
N ILE A 41 -0.70 -9.37 -8.39
CA ILE A 41 0.55 -10.11 -8.20
C ILE A 41 0.29 -11.51 -7.63
N GLU A 42 -0.60 -11.63 -6.64
CA GLU A 42 -1.01 -12.92 -6.07
C GLU A 42 -1.66 -13.84 -7.12
N LEU A 43 -2.49 -13.29 -8.02
CA LEU A 43 -3.09 -14.05 -9.13
C LEU A 43 -2.04 -14.62 -10.10
N HIS A 44 -0.87 -13.99 -10.19
CA HIS A 44 0.25 -14.44 -11.01
C HIS A 44 1.29 -15.24 -10.19
N ALA A 45 0.94 -15.70 -8.99
CA ALA A 45 1.84 -16.40 -8.06
C ALA A 45 3.12 -15.61 -7.72
N GLY A 46 3.08 -14.29 -7.84
CA GLY A 46 4.17 -13.40 -7.46
C GLY A 46 4.11 -13.01 -5.98
N LYS A 47 5.12 -12.24 -5.55
CA LYS A 47 5.22 -11.68 -4.20
C LYS A 47 5.43 -10.17 -4.29
N ILE A 48 4.77 -9.42 -3.41
CA ILE A 48 4.94 -7.97 -3.25
C ILE A 48 5.40 -7.66 -1.82
N TRP A 49 6.28 -6.67 -1.66
CA TRP A 49 6.75 -6.15 -0.37
C TRP A 49 7.09 -4.65 -0.50
N ALA A 50 7.20 -3.97 0.63
CA ALA A 50 7.64 -2.57 0.72
C ALA A 50 8.67 -2.44 1.85
N GLU A 51 9.61 -1.52 1.70
CA GLU A 51 10.73 -1.25 2.62
C GLU A 51 10.84 0.24 2.97
#